data_AF-R9MTG4-F1
#
_entry.id   AF-R9MTG4-F1
#
_cell.length_a   1.000
_cell.length_b   1.000
_cell.length_c   1.000
_cell.angle_alpha   90.00
_cell.angle_beta   90.00
_cell.angle_gamma   90.00
#
_symmetry.space_group_name_H-M   'P 1'
#
loop_
_entity.id
_entity.type
_entity.pdbx_description
1 polymer ?
#
loop_
_entity_poly.entity_id
_entity_poly.type
_entity_poly.pdbx_seq_one_letter_code
_entity_poly.pdbx_strand_id
1 'polypeptide(L)'
;MKLFDSERKVMEVLWREGEISAGQVVKILKEETGWNRNTTYTVIKKCVDKGAVKREEPGFICRPLISRQEVQDFETEELIDKMFDGSKEKFFAAFLDGKKLSKQEVDSLKKLIDDLS
;
A
#
# COMPACT_ATOMS: atom_id res chain seq x y z
N MET A 1 3.78 -1.61 7.78
CA MET A 1 2.76 -0.81 8.51
C MET A 1 1.40 -1.05 7.90
N LYS A 2 0.34 -1.26 8.71
CA LYS A 2 -1.03 -1.43 8.18
C LYS A 2 -1.70 -0.10 7.85
N LEU A 3 -2.10 0.08 6.60
CA LEU A 3 -2.97 1.16 6.17
C LEU A 3 -4.39 0.63 5.97
N PHE A 4 -5.39 1.40 6.42
CA PHE A 4 -6.78 1.15 6.07
C PHE A 4 -7.11 1.77 4.72
N ASP A 5 -8.21 1.35 4.08
CA ASP A 5 -8.61 1.81 2.74
C ASP A 5 -8.62 3.34 2.61
N SER A 6 -9.08 4.04 3.65
CA SER A 6 -9.09 5.49 3.67
C SER A 6 -7.69 6.11 3.66
N GLU A 7 -6.78 5.60 4.49
CA GLU A 7 -5.39 6.07 4.59
C GLU A 7 -4.63 5.73 3.31
N ARG A 8 -4.89 4.55 2.74
CA ARG A 8 -4.32 4.13 1.46
C ARG A 8 -4.70 5.09 0.34
N LYS A 9 -5.95 5.55 0.27
CA LYS A 9 -6.36 6.57 -0.72
C LYS A 9 -5.54 7.86 -0.61
N VAL A 10 -5.27 8.34 0.62
CA VAL A 10 -4.39 9.50 0.82
C VAL A 10 -2.97 9.19 0.37
N MET A 11 -2.44 8.02 0.72
CA MET A 11 -1.09 7.61 0.33
C MET A 11 -0.92 7.43 -1.17
N GLU A 12 -1.91 6.89 -1.89
CA GLU A 12 -1.87 6.76 -3.35
C GLU A 12 -1.73 8.13 -4.04
N VAL A 13 -2.42 9.17 -3.53
CA VAL A 13 -2.24 10.54 -4.00
C VAL A 13 -0.83 11.04 -3.71
N LEU A 14 -0.30 10.82 -2.50
CA LEU A 14 1.06 11.26 -2.14
C LEU A 14 2.16 10.48 -2.88
N TRP A 15 1.96 9.21 -3.19
CA TRP A 15 2.89 8.42 -4.00
C TRP A 15 2.89 8.86 -5.45
N ARG A 16 1.75 9.31 -5.97
CA ARG A 16 1.62 9.79 -7.35
C ARG A 16 2.15 11.21 -7.54
N GLU A 17 1.75 12.14 -6.66
CA GLU A 17 2.07 13.57 -6.78
C GLU A 17 3.37 13.96 -6.05
N GLY A 18 3.88 13.10 -5.17
CA GLY A 18 4.98 13.43 -4.28
C GLY A 18 4.54 14.26 -3.06
N GLU A 19 5.46 15.09 -2.55
CA GLU A 19 5.17 15.98 -1.43
C GLU A 19 4.29 17.16 -1.86
N ILE A 20 3.09 17.26 -1.29
CA ILE A 20 2.11 18.29 -1.64
C ILE A 20 1.37 18.78 -0.40
N SER A 21 0.78 19.97 -0.47
CA SER A 21 0.01 20.51 0.65
C SER A 21 -1.25 19.70 0.96
N ALA A 22 -1.67 19.66 2.23
CA ALA A 22 -2.96 19.07 2.62
C ALA A 22 -4.14 19.67 1.84
N GLY A 23 -4.05 20.95 1.44
CA GLY A 23 -5.03 21.60 0.58
C GLY A 23 -5.11 21.00 -0.82
N GLN A 24 -3.98 20.61 -1.42
CA GLN A 24 -3.95 19.92 -2.72
C GLN A 24 -4.50 18.50 -2.60
N VAL A 25 -4.10 17.76 -1.55
CA VAL A 25 -4.64 16.41 -1.27
C VAL A 25 -6.17 16.46 -1.15
N VAL A 26 -6.73 17.48 -0.49
CA VAL A 26 -8.19 17.68 -0.40
C VAL A 26 -8.83 17.90 -1.76
N LYS A 27 -8.22 18.70 -2.64
CA LYS A 27 -8.78 18.96 -3.98
C LYS A 27 -8.83 17.66 -4.80
N ILE A 28 -7.72 16.92 -4.83
CA ILE A 28 -7.60 15.67 -5.58
C ILE A 28 -8.58 14.63 -5.05
N LEU A 29 -8.59 14.38 -3.74
CA LEU A 29 -9.49 13.37 -3.17
C LEU A 29 -10.96 13.77 -3.25
N LYS A 30 -11.29 15.07 -3.27
CA LYS A 30 -12.65 15.52 -3.51
C LYS A 30 -13.13 15.12 -4.91
N GLU A 31 -12.26 15.21 -5.91
CA GLU A 31 -12.59 14.82 -7.30
C GLU A 31 -12.63 13.29 -7.46
N GLU A 32 -11.68 12.56 -6.88
CA GLU A 32 -11.58 11.10 -7.07
C GLU A 32 -12.56 10.30 -6.20
N THR A 33 -12.89 10.80 -5.01
CA THR A 33 -13.63 10.02 -4.00
C THR A 33 -14.89 10.72 -3.50
N GLY A 34 -15.09 12.00 -3.84
CA GLY A 34 -16.18 12.82 -3.33
C GLY A 34 -16.01 13.26 -1.88
N TRP A 35 -14.83 13.07 -1.27
CA TRP A 35 -14.61 13.42 0.13
C TRP A 35 -14.69 14.92 0.38
N ASN A 36 -15.36 15.28 1.48
CA ASN A 36 -15.31 16.64 1.98
C ASN A 36 -13.95 16.93 2.65
N ARG A 37 -13.65 18.22 2.82
CA ARG A 37 -12.39 18.68 3.42
C ARG A 37 -12.12 18.03 4.79
N ASN A 38 -13.11 18.00 5.68
CA ASN A 38 -12.92 17.49 7.04
C ASN A 38 -12.56 16.01 7.06
N THR A 39 -13.19 15.19 6.20
CA THR A 39 -12.85 13.78 6.03
C THR A 39 -11.40 13.63 5.62
N THR A 40 -10.95 14.35 4.58
CA THR A 40 -9.57 14.25 4.11
C THR A 40 -8.56 14.67 5.19
N TYR A 41 -8.79 15.78 5.90
CA TYR A 41 -7.90 16.21 7.00
C TYR A 41 -7.87 15.19 8.15
N THR A 42 -9.00 14.57 8.46
CA THR A 42 -9.06 13.52 9.50
C THR A 42 -8.23 12.30 9.09
N VAL A 43 -8.30 11.90 7.82
CA VAL A 43 -7.52 10.75 7.32
C VAL A 43 -6.04 11.11 7.21
N ILE A 44 -5.68 12.31 6.73
CA ILE A 44 -4.28 12.79 6.74
C ILE A 44 -3.72 12.75 8.16
N LYS A 45 -4.48 13.20 9.15
CA LYS A 45 -4.06 13.12 10.56
C LYS A 45 -3.79 11.68 11.00
N LYS A 46 -4.65 10.73 10.65
CA LYS A 46 -4.41 9.30 10.93
C LYS A 46 -3.13 8.79 10.27
N CYS A 47 -2.86 9.19 9.02
CA CYS A 47 -1.61 8.84 8.34
C CYS A 47 -0.38 9.41 9.05
N VAL A 48 -0.49 10.63 9.60
CA VAL A 48 0.57 11.26 10.40
C VAL A 48 0.75 10.55 11.74
N ASP A 49 -0.33 10.24 12.44
CA ASP A 49 -0.31 9.53 13.72
C ASP A 49 0.30 8.12 13.59
N LYS A 50 0.14 7.49 12.42
CA LYS A 50 0.77 6.20 12.07
C LYS A 50 2.22 6.30 11.59
N GLY A 51 2.75 7.51 11.38
CA GLY A 51 4.08 7.72 10.81
C GLY A 51 4.18 7.41 9.31
N ALA A 52 3.06 7.26 8.61
CA ALA A 52 3.03 7.06 7.15
C ALA A 52 3.29 8.37 6.39
N VAL A 53 2.90 9.50 6.98
CA VAL A 53 3.05 10.84 6.42
C VAL A 53 3.72 11.75 7.44
N LYS A 54 4.67 12.57 6.98
CA LYS A 54 5.21 13.68 7.76
C LYS A 54 4.49 14.96 7.37
N ARG A 55 4.07 15.72 8.37
CA ARG A 55 3.60 17.10 8.18
C ARG A 55 4.78 18.05 8.36
N GLU A 56 5.00 18.92 7.38
CA GLU A 56 6.00 19.99 7.45
C GLU A 56 5.34 21.37 7.33
N GLU A 57 5.95 22.34 8.01
CA GLU A 57 5.54 23.75 8.01
C GLU A 57 6.67 24.58 7.36
N PRO A 58 6.34 25.72 6.72
CA PRO A 58 5.01 26.34 6.63
C PRO A 58 4.11 25.70 5.55
N GLY A 59 2.79 25.72 5.78
CA GLY A 59 1.80 25.43 4.74
C GLY A 59 1.23 24.01 4.73
N PHE A 60 1.45 23.25 5.81
CA PHE A 60 0.95 21.88 5.98
C PHE A 60 1.26 21.01 4.76
N ILE A 61 2.56 20.85 4.48
CA ILE A 61 3.05 19.95 3.43
C ILE A 61 2.97 18.51 3.96
N CYS A 62 2.34 17.64 3.19
CA CYS A 62 2.23 16.21 3.46
C CYS A 62 3.30 15.48 2.65
N ARG A 63 4.28 14.91 3.34
CA ARG A 63 5.35 14.11 2.74
C ARG A 63 5.16 12.63 3.05
N PRO A 64 5.09 11.73 2.05
CA PRO A 64 5.04 10.29 2.32
C PRO A 64 6.37 9.83 2.94
N LEU A 65 6.30 9.05 4.01
CA LEU A 65 7.47 8.48 4.69
C LEU A 65 7.68 6.99 4.39
N ILE A 66 6.67 6.34 3.83
CA ILE A 66 6.71 4.94 3.42
C ILE A 66 6.39 4.84 1.94
N SER A 67 7.00 3.90 1.25
CA SER A 67 6.72 3.59 -0.14
C SER A 67 5.52 2.64 -0.29
N ARG A 68 4.99 2.58 -1.51
CA ARG A 68 3.94 1.63 -1.87
C ARG A 68 4.40 0.18 -1.68
N GLN A 69 5.67 -0.10 -2.00
CA GLN A 69 6.26 -1.42 -1.87
C GLN A 69 6.33 -1.87 -0.41
N GLU A 70 6.79 -1.00 0.50
CA GLU A 70 6.86 -1.33 1.93
C GLU A 70 5.49 -1.64 2.55
N VAL A 71 4.43 -0.94 2.11
CA VAL A 71 3.07 -1.25 2.55
C VAL A 71 2.63 -2.61 2.01
N GLN A 72 2.87 -2.86 0.73
CA GLN A 72 2.50 -4.12 0.08
C GLN A 72 3.22 -5.32 0.68
N ASP A 73 4.52 -5.22 0.95
CA ASP A 73 5.32 -6.28 1.56
C ASP A 73 4.80 -6.59 2.95
N PHE A 74 4.57 -5.56 3.77
CA PHE A 74 4.01 -5.73 5.11
C PHE A 74 2.62 -6.37 5.10
N GLU A 75 1.72 -5.93 4.21
CA GLU A 75 0.39 -6.54 4.11
C GLU A 75 0.44 -7.99 3.64
N THR A 76 1.39 -8.31 2.76
CA THR A 76 1.60 -9.67 2.26
C THR A 76 2.15 -10.58 3.36
N GLU A 77 3.14 -10.12 4.12
CA GLU A 77 3.67 -10.88 5.27
C GLU A 77 2.60 -11.10 6.34
N GLU A 78 1.82 -10.07 6.68
CA GLU A 78 0.70 -10.20 7.62
C GLU A 78 -0.39 -11.17 7.14
N LEU A 79 -0.64 -11.21 5.83
CA LEU A 79 -1.58 -12.17 5.23
C LEU A 79 -1.06 -13.60 5.37
N ILE A 80 0.23 -13.82 5.03
CA ILE A 80 0.88 -15.13 5.12
C ILE A 80 0.90 -15.62 6.58
N ASP A 81 1.23 -14.74 7.51
CA ASP A 81 1.23 -15.05 8.94
C ASP A 81 -0.16 -15.48 9.43
N LYS A 82 -1.19 -14.70 9.12
CA LYS A 82 -2.57 -14.94 9.62
C LYS A 82 -3.30 -16.09 8.96
N MET A 83 -3.09 -16.31 7.68
CA MET A 83 -3.87 -17.30 6.91
C MET A 83 -3.12 -18.60 6.65
N PHE A 84 -1.78 -18.59 6.76
CA PHE A 84 -0.94 -19.73 6.39
C PHE A 84 0.09 -20.07 7.46
N ASP A 85 -0.12 -19.63 8.71
CA ASP A 85 0.77 -19.85 9.86
C ASP A 85 2.22 -19.45 9.57
N GLY A 86 2.40 -18.37 8.80
CA GLY A 86 3.73 -17.88 8.40
C GLY A 86 4.41 -18.71 7.30
N SER A 87 3.80 -19.80 6.81
CA SER A 87 4.40 -20.62 5.75
C SER A 87 4.13 -20.01 4.37
N LYS A 88 5.20 -19.44 3.79
CA LYS A 88 5.23 -19.01 2.40
C LYS A 88 4.93 -20.18 1.45
N GLU A 89 5.39 -21.39 1.77
CA GLU A 89 5.15 -22.58 0.95
C GLU A 89 3.67 -22.94 0.88
N LYS A 90 2.95 -22.92 2.02
CA LYS A 90 1.50 -23.15 2.05
C LYS A 90 0.74 -22.08 1.26
N PHE A 91 1.13 -20.82 1.39
CA PHE A 91 0.56 -19.72 0.60
C PHE A 91 0.74 -19.96 -0.91
N PHE A 92 1.97 -20.27 -1.35
CA PHE A 92 2.23 -20.59 -2.76
C PHE A 92 1.48 -21.83 -3.22
N ALA A 93 1.46 -22.91 -2.44
CA ALA A 93 0.70 -24.12 -2.77
C ALA A 93 -0.78 -23.81 -2.97
N ALA A 94 -1.41 -23.06 -2.08
CA ALA A 94 -2.82 -22.67 -2.19
C ALA A 94 -3.09 -21.75 -3.40
N PHE A 95 -2.18 -20.82 -3.69
CA PHE A 95 -2.28 -19.94 -4.86
C PHE A 95 -2.21 -20.71 -6.17
N LEU A 96 -1.36 -21.74 -6.22
CA LEU A 96 -1.13 -22.60 -7.39
C LEU A 96 -2.24 -23.66 -7.56
N ASP A 97 -2.79 -24.19 -6.48
CA ASP A 97 -3.84 -25.24 -6.51
C ASP A 97 -5.15 -24.73 -7.15
N GLY A 98 -5.46 -23.44 -7.00
CA GLY A 98 -6.68 -22.82 -7.53
C GLY A 98 -6.64 -22.41 -9.01
N LYS A 99 -5.49 -22.50 -9.70
CA LYS A 99 -5.33 -22.03 -11.09
C LYS A 99 -4.55 -23.02 -11.94
N LYS A 100 -5.10 -23.37 -13.12
CA LYS A 100 -4.29 -23.97 -14.18
C LYS A 100 -3.32 -22.91 -14.70
N LEU A 101 -2.11 -22.89 -14.16
CA LEU A 101 -1.04 -22.09 -14.76
C LEU A 101 -0.74 -22.62 -16.16
N SER A 102 -0.57 -21.70 -17.10
CA SER A 102 0.00 -22.02 -18.40
C SER A 102 1.45 -22.49 -18.24
N LYS A 103 1.94 -23.26 -19.20
CA LYS A 103 3.34 -23.71 -19.24
C LYS A 103 4.32 -22.53 -19.14
N GLN A 104 3.99 -21.39 -19.76
CA GLN A 104 4.78 -20.17 -19.73
C GLN A 104 4.85 -19.53 -18.34
N GLU A 105 3.73 -19.53 -17.58
CA GLU A 105 3.71 -19.04 -16.20
C GLU A 105 4.54 -19.94 -15.28
N VAL A 106 4.47 -21.26 -15.47
CA VAL A 106 5.30 -22.21 -14.71
C VAL A 106 6.79 -22.01 -15.00
N ASP A 107 7.19 -21.86 -16.26
CA ASP A 107 8.60 -21.64 -16.62
C ASP A 107 9.12 -20.29 -16.11
N SER A 108 8.27 -19.25 -16.08
CA SER A 108 8.63 -17.95 -15.50
C SER A 108 8.78 -18.01 -13.98
N LEU A 109 7.89 -18.75 -13.29
CA LEU A 109 7.99 -19.01 -11.85
C LEU A 109 9.25 -19.80 -11.49
N LYS A 110 9.59 -20.83 -12.26
CA LYS A 110 10.83 -21.59 -12.07
C LYS A 110 12.06 -20.71 -12.17
N LYS A 111 12.14 -19.85 -13.18
CA LYS A 111 13.23 -18.88 -13.31
C LYS A 111 13.35 -17.95 -12.11
N LEU A 112 12.22 -17.44 -11.61
CA LEU A 112 12.23 -16.58 -10.42
C LEU A 112 12.76 -17.31 -9.17
N ILE A 113 12.47 -18.60 -9.02
CA ILE A 113 12.97 -19.42 -7.90
C ILE A 113 14.48 -19.70 -8.07
N ASP A 114 14.92 -20.01 -9.28
CA ASP A 114 16.33 -20.25 -9.58
C ASP A 114 17.18 -18.99 -9.35
N ASP A 115 16.65 -17.80 -9.68
CA ASP A 115 17.32 -16.51 -9.45
C ASP A 115 17.40 -16.09 -7.96
N LEU A 116 16.62 -16.74 -7.09
CA LEU A 116 16.63 -16.52 -5.63
C LEU A 116 17.62 -17.43 -4.89
N SER A 117 18.21 -18.43 -5.57
CA SER A 117 19.14 -19.42 -5.02
C SER A 117 20.61 -19.06 -5.30
#